data_AF-A0A1I2IC29-F1
#
_entry.id   AF-A0A1I2IC29-F1
#
_cell.length_a   1.000
_cell.length_b   1.000
_cell.length_c   1.000
_cell.angle_alpha   90.00
_cell.angle_beta   90.00
_cell.angle_gamma   90.00
#
_symmetry.space_group_name_H-M   'P 1'
#
loop_
_entity.id
_entity.type
_entity.pdbx_description
1 polymer ?
#
loop_
_entity_poly.entity_id
_entity_poly.type
_entity_poly.pdbx_seq_one_letter_code
_entity_poly.pdbx_strand_id
1 'polypeptide(L)'
;MFNHRMPVAPRGVVSFPDGGQRRRRAHAQASRRAITWTDAGGSEPAREVLRNTLQSACDLIGAERGFILRSREDAALEVAYAHRIAPRPLLDTVLGPAARVLHRAMVGNAIGMSDRSGAILPCPDPGAAIVALPLDLGVQQCGVLCLLRSGSLRPLSALDLDILGALAEQAALALRAAQQESALSQLAARLNGLAPQLA
;
A
#
# COMPACT_ATOMS: atom_id res chain seq x y z
N MET A 1 8.99 -2.34 -75.07
CA MET A 1 7.68 -2.90 -74.70
C MET A 1 7.78 -4.42 -74.80
N PHE A 2 7.94 -5.11 -73.67
CA PHE A 2 8.12 -6.57 -73.60
C PHE A 2 7.42 -7.15 -72.35
N ASN A 3 6.98 -8.40 -72.51
CA ASN A 3 5.95 -9.13 -71.77
C ASN A 3 6.31 -9.68 -70.37
N HIS A 4 5.23 -9.91 -69.61
CA HIS A 4 4.93 -10.95 -68.62
C HIS A 4 5.95 -11.39 -67.56
N ARG A 5 5.51 -11.30 -66.29
CA ARG A 5 5.62 -12.36 -65.27
C ARG A 5 4.68 -12.09 -64.07
N MET A 6 3.67 -12.94 -63.90
CA MET A 6 3.19 -13.41 -62.57
C MET A 6 4.36 -14.21 -61.94
N PRO A 7 4.53 -14.35 -60.59
CA PRO A 7 3.52 -15.03 -59.75
C PRO A 7 3.52 -14.72 -58.22
N VAL A 8 2.68 -15.49 -57.52
CA VAL A 8 2.78 -15.99 -56.13
C VAL A 8 2.00 -15.24 -55.04
N ALA A 9 0.93 -15.91 -54.61
CA ALA A 9 0.22 -15.68 -53.36
C ALA A 9 1.01 -16.23 -52.16
N PRO A 10 1.05 -15.52 -51.01
CA PRO A 10 1.40 -16.15 -49.75
C PRO A 10 0.19 -16.90 -49.17
N ARG A 11 0.35 -18.22 -49.07
CA ARG A 11 -0.43 -19.11 -48.21
C ARG A 11 -0.17 -18.78 -46.74
N GLY A 12 -1.20 -18.86 -45.91
CA GLY A 12 -1.05 -19.17 -44.48
C GLY A 12 -1.64 -18.15 -43.50
N VAL A 13 -2.96 -17.88 -43.58
CA VAL A 13 -3.69 -17.40 -42.40
C VAL A 13 -4.01 -18.62 -41.54
N VAL A 14 -3.20 -18.85 -40.50
CA VAL A 14 -3.60 -19.75 -39.41
C VAL A 14 -4.45 -18.92 -38.46
N SER A 15 -5.76 -19.04 -38.62
CA SER A 15 -6.74 -18.56 -37.66
C SER A 15 -6.60 -19.37 -36.38
N PHE A 16 -6.09 -18.75 -35.32
CA PHE A 16 -6.19 -19.32 -33.98
C PHE A 16 -7.65 -19.20 -33.50
N PRO A 17 -8.27 -20.30 -33.05
CA PRO A 17 -9.62 -20.24 -32.51
C PRO A 17 -9.64 -19.41 -31.23
N ASP A 18 -10.67 -18.58 -31.15
CA ASP A 18 -11.04 -17.68 -30.06
C ASP A 18 -11.41 -18.50 -28.80
N GLY A 19 -10.39 -19.01 -28.10
CA GLY A 19 -10.53 -19.80 -26.87
C GLY A 19 -10.10 -19.08 -25.59
N GLY A 20 -9.61 -17.83 -25.70
CA GLY A 20 -8.96 -17.12 -24.60
C GLY A 20 -9.88 -16.27 -23.71
N GLN A 21 -11.09 -15.95 -24.16
CA GLN A 21 -11.93 -14.96 -23.47
C GLN A 21 -12.65 -15.47 -22.22
N ARG A 22 -12.82 -16.79 -22.05
CA ARG A 22 -13.48 -17.34 -20.84
C ARG A 22 -12.56 -17.48 -19.62
N ARG A 23 -11.24 -17.64 -19.80
CA ARG A 23 -10.31 -17.74 -18.65
C ARG A 23 -9.94 -16.39 -18.03
N ARG A 24 -9.98 -15.29 -18.79
CA ARG A 24 -9.66 -13.95 -18.27
C ARG A 24 -10.75 -13.33 -17.39
N ARG A 25 -12.01 -13.76 -17.53
CA ARG A 25 -13.10 -13.24 -16.69
C ARG A 25 -13.15 -13.86 -15.29
N ALA A 26 -12.67 -15.10 -15.12
CA ALA A 26 -12.65 -15.75 -13.80
C ALA A 26 -11.60 -15.15 -12.84
N HIS A 27 -10.46 -14.66 -13.37
CA HIS A 27 -9.40 -14.07 -12.52
C HIS A 27 -9.67 -12.63 -12.10
N ALA A 28 -10.46 -11.88 -12.88
CA ALA A 28 -10.80 -10.48 -12.57
C ALA A 28 -11.83 -10.34 -11.43
N GLN A 29 -12.50 -11.43 -11.05
CA GLN A 29 -13.56 -11.42 -10.05
C GLN A 29 -13.06 -11.73 -8.62
N ALA A 30 -11.86 -12.30 -8.48
CA ALA A 30 -11.24 -12.61 -7.18
C ALA A 30 -10.57 -11.39 -6.51
N SER A 31 -10.23 -10.33 -7.27
CA SER A 31 -9.44 -9.21 -6.76
C SER A 31 -10.26 -8.06 -6.13
N ARG A 32 -11.59 -8.20 -6.03
CA ARG A 32 -12.49 -7.12 -5.58
C ARG A 32 -12.66 -6.97 -4.06
N ARG A 33 -11.90 -7.72 -3.25
CA ARG A 33 -11.99 -7.70 -1.76
C ARG A 33 -10.69 -7.27 -1.05
N ALA A 34 -9.71 -6.74 -1.78
CA ALA A 34 -8.33 -6.67 -1.25
C ALA A 34 -8.05 -5.52 -0.26
N ILE A 35 -8.88 -4.47 -0.20
CA ILE A 35 -8.66 -3.35 0.70
C ILE A 35 -9.84 -3.24 1.66
N THR A 36 -9.62 -3.65 2.90
CA THR A 36 -10.61 -3.52 3.97
C THR A 36 -10.39 -2.21 4.72
N TRP A 37 -11.45 -1.41 4.74
CA TRP A 37 -11.56 -0.24 5.61
C TRP A 37 -12.10 -0.72 6.95
N THR A 38 -11.22 -1.29 7.76
CA THR A 38 -11.47 -1.37 9.19
C THR A 38 -10.81 -0.13 9.77
N ASP A 39 -11.58 0.71 10.48
CA ASP A 39 -11.00 1.57 11.51
C ASP A 39 -10.35 0.56 12.46
N ALA A 40 -9.07 0.28 12.24
CA ALA A 40 -8.35 -0.76 12.95
C ALA A 40 -8.59 -0.42 14.42
N GLY A 41 -9.39 -1.25 15.10
CA GLY A 41 -9.81 -1.09 16.49
C GLY A 41 -8.64 -1.25 17.44
N GLY A 42 -7.58 -0.47 17.22
CA GLY A 42 -6.56 -0.18 18.18
C GLY A 42 -7.14 0.72 19.25
N SER A 43 -6.59 0.59 20.44
CA SER A 43 -6.92 1.47 21.55
C SER A 43 -6.73 2.94 21.16
N GLU A 44 -7.52 3.81 21.76
CA GLU A 44 -7.46 5.27 21.56
C GLU A 44 -6.02 5.84 21.60
N PRO A 45 -5.11 5.39 22.50
CA PRO A 45 -3.72 5.84 22.52
C PRO A 45 -2.95 5.52 21.24
N ALA A 46 -3.12 4.32 20.67
CA ALA A 46 -2.44 3.96 19.43
C ALA A 46 -2.92 4.81 18.26
N ARG A 47 -4.24 5.08 18.19
CA ARG A 47 -4.81 5.98 17.16
C ARG A 47 -4.26 7.40 17.27
N GLU A 48 -4.12 7.91 18.48
CA GLU A 48 -3.54 9.23 18.72
C GLU A 48 -2.07 9.32 18.28
N VAL A 49 -1.28 8.30 18.59
CA VAL A 49 0.12 8.21 18.11
C VAL A 49 0.17 8.17 16.59
N LEU A 50 -0.66 7.35 15.93
CA LEU A 50 -0.70 7.28 14.47
C LEU A 50 -1.12 8.61 13.83
N ARG A 51 -2.11 9.29 14.42
CA ARG A 51 -2.54 10.63 14.00
C ARG A 51 -1.40 11.63 14.07
N ASN A 52 -0.75 11.73 15.22
CA ASN A 52 0.31 12.70 15.45
C ASN A 52 1.52 12.40 14.56
N THR A 53 1.89 11.13 14.43
CA THR A 53 2.99 10.68 13.57
C THR A 53 2.73 11.02 12.11
N LEU A 54 1.54 10.70 11.59
CA LEU A 54 1.21 10.95 10.18
C LEU A 54 1.08 12.45 9.89
N GLN A 55 0.55 13.23 10.85
CA GLN A 55 0.52 14.69 10.77
C GLN A 55 1.93 15.27 10.70
N SER A 56 2.81 14.91 11.64
CA SER A 56 4.20 15.38 11.67
C SER A 56 4.98 14.98 10.41
N ALA A 57 4.75 13.77 9.91
CA ALA A 57 5.35 13.30 8.66
C ALA A 57 4.88 14.13 7.45
N CYS A 58 3.60 14.47 7.40
CA CYS A 58 3.05 15.35 6.38
C CYS A 58 3.67 16.76 6.46
N ASP A 59 3.72 17.35 7.65
CA ASP A 59 4.24 18.71 7.86
C ASP A 59 5.74 18.82 7.52
N LEU A 60 6.53 17.81 7.87
CA LEU A 60 7.97 17.77 7.62
C LEU A 60 8.32 17.93 6.13
N ILE A 61 7.58 17.26 5.24
CA ILE A 61 7.88 17.24 3.79
C ILE A 61 6.90 18.05 2.93
N GLY A 62 5.95 18.73 3.57
CA GLY A 62 4.86 19.44 2.89
C GLY A 62 3.97 18.50 2.08
N ALA A 63 3.64 17.33 2.63
CA ALA A 63 2.60 16.48 2.07
C ALA A 63 1.23 16.96 2.55
N GLU A 64 0.24 16.97 1.66
CA GLU A 64 -1.12 17.41 2.03
C GLU A 64 -1.95 16.28 2.62
N ARG A 65 -1.58 15.04 2.29
CA ARG A 65 -2.34 13.83 2.58
C ARG A 65 -1.38 12.69 2.85
N GLY A 66 -1.84 11.74 3.64
CA GLY A 66 -1.08 10.52 3.91
C GLY A 66 -1.97 9.41 4.39
N PHE A 67 -1.43 8.20 4.43
CA PHE A 67 -2.13 7.05 5.00
C PHE A 67 -1.13 5.98 5.42
N ILE A 68 -1.58 5.09 6.29
CA ILE A 68 -0.84 3.93 6.77
C ILE A 68 -1.60 2.67 6.36
N LEU A 69 -0.91 1.78 5.64
CA LEU A 69 -1.43 0.44 5.34
C LEU A 69 -0.67 -0.61 6.14
N ARG A 70 -1.34 -1.72 6.40
CA ARG A 70 -0.71 -2.97 6.89
C ARG A 70 -1.22 -4.17 6.11
N SER A 71 -0.39 -5.19 5.98
CA SER A 71 -0.81 -6.50 5.50
C SER A 71 -1.50 -7.28 6.61
N ARG A 72 -2.61 -7.94 6.29
CA ARG A 72 -3.21 -8.98 7.12
C ARG A 72 -2.72 -10.36 6.68
N GLU A 73 -2.90 -11.35 7.56
CA GLU A 73 -2.53 -12.76 7.31
C GLU A 73 -3.24 -13.36 6.09
N ASP A 74 -4.43 -12.86 5.74
CA ASP A 74 -5.22 -13.29 4.58
C ASP A 74 -4.83 -12.58 3.27
N ALA A 75 -3.66 -11.92 3.25
CA ALA A 75 -3.15 -11.12 2.15
C ALA A 75 -4.02 -9.89 1.78
N ALA A 76 -4.99 -9.52 2.62
CA ALA A 76 -5.69 -8.25 2.49
C ALA A 76 -4.80 -7.09 2.98
N LEU A 77 -4.93 -5.94 2.32
CA LEU A 77 -4.41 -4.67 2.80
C LEU A 77 -5.45 -3.99 3.66
N GLU A 78 -5.04 -3.52 4.82
CA GLU A 78 -5.88 -2.77 5.73
C GLU A 78 -5.37 -1.35 5.87
N VAL A 79 -6.28 -0.38 5.80
CA VAL A 79 -5.97 1.03 6.10
C VAL A 79 -6.02 1.22 7.61
N ALA A 80 -4.86 1.28 8.26
CA ALA A 80 -4.79 1.49 9.70
C ALA A 80 -5.11 2.94 10.09
N TYR A 81 -4.71 3.91 9.27
CA TYR A 81 -5.02 5.31 9.48
C TYR A 81 -4.93 6.10 8.16
N ALA A 82 -5.74 7.16 8.02
CA ALA A 82 -5.73 8.04 6.85
C ALA A 82 -5.84 9.50 7.28
N HIS A 83 -5.01 10.35 6.69
CA HIS A 83 -4.96 11.79 6.95
C HIS A 83 -5.37 12.57 5.69
N ARG A 84 -6.48 13.33 5.81
CA ARG A 84 -7.03 14.23 4.78
C ARG A 84 -7.26 13.58 3.41
N ILE A 85 -7.50 12.28 3.39
CA ILE A 85 -7.81 11.53 2.17
C ILE A 85 -9.07 10.69 2.38
N ALA A 86 -10.03 10.85 1.46
CA ALA A 86 -11.28 10.09 1.48
C ALA A 86 -11.06 8.66 0.93
N PRO A 87 -11.96 7.71 1.20
CA PRO A 87 -11.76 6.32 0.80
C PRO A 87 -11.56 6.07 -0.70
N ARG A 88 -12.39 6.68 -1.56
CA ARG A 88 -12.28 6.54 -3.02
C ARG A 88 -10.91 7.01 -3.56
N PRO A 89 -10.46 8.26 -3.31
CA PRO A 89 -9.16 8.70 -3.82
C PRO A 89 -7.98 7.96 -3.18
N LEU A 90 -8.10 7.40 -1.97
CA LEU A 90 -7.08 6.50 -1.43
C LEU A 90 -6.97 5.24 -2.27
N LEU A 91 -8.10 4.57 -2.58
CA LEU A 91 -8.12 3.37 -3.40
C LEU A 91 -7.50 3.63 -4.78
N ASP A 92 -7.88 4.73 -5.43
CA ASP A 92 -7.32 5.13 -6.72
C ASP A 92 -5.81 5.36 -6.65
N THR A 93 -5.33 5.92 -5.53
CA THR A 93 -3.90 6.13 -5.29
C THR A 93 -3.16 4.81 -5.09
N VAL A 94 -3.68 3.93 -4.23
CA VAL A 94 -3.07 2.63 -3.89
C VAL A 94 -3.02 1.69 -5.09
N LEU A 95 -4.09 1.64 -5.88
CA LEU A 95 -4.19 0.78 -7.07
C LEU A 95 -3.58 1.42 -8.32
N GLY A 96 -3.20 2.70 -8.25
CA GLY A 96 -2.65 3.46 -9.35
C GLY A 96 -1.23 3.97 -9.04
N PRO A 97 -1.01 5.29 -8.96
CA PRO A 97 0.33 5.87 -8.89
C PRO A 97 1.22 5.39 -7.73
N ALA A 98 0.63 4.98 -6.60
CA ALA A 98 1.41 4.52 -5.45
C ALA A 98 1.75 3.02 -5.51
N ALA A 99 1.12 2.22 -6.38
CA ALA A 99 1.22 0.75 -6.34
C ALA A 99 2.67 0.23 -6.31
N ARG A 100 3.53 0.79 -7.16
CA ARG A 100 4.93 0.35 -7.27
C ARG A 100 5.78 0.76 -6.07
N VAL A 101 5.56 1.95 -5.50
CA VAL A 101 6.29 2.41 -4.30
C VAL A 101 5.81 1.70 -3.04
N LEU A 102 4.51 1.40 -2.95
CA LEU A 102 3.95 0.59 -1.87
C LEU A 102 4.53 -0.84 -1.93
N HIS A 103 4.62 -1.44 -3.12
CA HIS A 103 5.29 -2.74 -3.27
C HIS A 103 6.76 -2.68 -2.83
N ARG A 104 7.50 -1.65 -3.23
CA ARG A 104 8.91 -1.48 -2.83
C ARG A 104 9.07 -1.36 -1.31
N ALA A 105 8.21 -0.59 -0.65
CA ALA A 105 8.22 -0.47 0.80
C ALA A 105 7.80 -1.77 1.49
N MET A 106 6.67 -2.36 1.11
CA MET A 106 6.10 -3.51 1.81
C MET A 106 6.86 -4.82 1.58
N VAL A 107 7.34 -5.06 0.35
CA VAL A 107 8.02 -6.31 -0.02
C VAL A 107 9.54 -6.13 -0.03
N GLY A 108 10.02 -5.00 -0.54
CA GLY A 108 11.44 -4.71 -0.61
C GLY A 108 12.04 -4.14 0.68
N ASN A 109 11.20 -3.84 1.68
CA ASN A 109 11.60 -3.18 2.93
C ASN A 109 12.50 -1.95 2.69
N ALA A 110 12.14 -1.13 1.69
CA ALA A 110 12.94 -0.01 1.25
C ALA A 110 12.07 1.21 0.93
N ILE A 111 12.59 2.41 1.18
CA ILE A 111 11.90 3.65 0.85
C ILE A 111 11.60 3.68 -0.66
N GLY A 112 10.33 3.91 -0.98
CA GLY A 112 9.83 4.08 -2.35
C GLY A 112 9.49 5.53 -2.63
N MET A 113 9.94 6.03 -3.78
CA MET A 113 9.58 7.35 -4.30
C MET A 113 9.03 7.24 -5.71
N SER A 114 7.98 7.99 -6.00
CA SER A 114 7.46 8.13 -7.35
C SER A 114 6.94 9.53 -7.63
N ASP A 115 6.90 9.87 -8.92
CA ASP A 115 6.21 11.05 -9.40
C ASP A 115 4.68 10.87 -9.37
N ARG A 116 3.93 11.87 -9.87
CA ARG A 116 2.47 11.83 -9.93
C ARG A 116 1.90 10.77 -10.88
N SER A 117 2.71 10.31 -11.84
CA SER A 117 2.31 9.26 -12.80
C SER A 117 2.54 7.84 -12.25
N GLY A 118 3.30 7.72 -11.16
CA GLY A 118 3.71 6.44 -10.57
C GLY A 118 5.02 5.89 -11.15
N ALA A 119 5.79 6.70 -11.89
CA ALA A 119 7.14 6.33 -12.28
C ALA A 119 8.06 6.35 -11.04
N ILE A 120 8.80 5.26 -10.84
CA ILE A 120 9.73 5.14 -9.72
C ILE A 120 10.90 6.11 -9.92
N LEU A 121 11.21 6.84 -8.85
CA LEU A 121 12.31 7.78 -8.78
C LEU A 121 13.46 7.21 -7.92
N PRO A 122 14.70 7.71 -8.11
CA PRO A 122 15.78 7.47 -7.17
C PRO A 122 15.44 8.02 -5.78
N CYS A 123 16.20 7.62 -4.77
CA CYS A 123 16.06 8.12 -3.41
C CYS A 123 17.41 8.72 -2.98
N PRO A 124 17.48 10.00 -2.55
CA PRO A 124 16.40 11.00 -2.55
C PRO A 124 16.11 11.57 -3.95
N ASP A 125 14.86 11.99 -4.21
CA ASP A 125 14.50 12.75 -5.41
C ASP A 125 13.62 13.97 -5.06
N PRO A 126 13.96 15.17 -5.55
CA PRO A 126 13.22 16.39 -5.24
C PRO A 126 11.81 16.42 -5.83
N GLY A 127 11.59 15.74 -6.96
CA GLY A 127 10.33 15.65 -7.69
C GLY A 127 9.38 14.55 -7.18
N ALA A 128 9.74 13.84 -6.11
CA ALA A 128 8.90 12.80 -5.52
C ALA A 128 7.55 13.38 -5.08
N ALA A 129 6.47 12.95 -5.73
CA ALA A 129 5.10 13.29 -5.37
C ALA A 129 4.52 12.28 -4.36
N ILE A 130 5.07 11.06 -4.33
CA ILE A 130 4.65 10.00 -3.43
C ILE A 130 5.89 9.45 -2.75
N VAL A 131 5.85 9.36 -1.42
CA VAL A 131 6.91 8.78 -0.60
C VAL A 131 6.29 7.68 0.24
N ALA A 132 6.83 6.47 0.16
CA ALA A 132 6.39 5.31 0.91
C ALA A 132 7.54 4.79 1.77
N LEU A 133 7.33 4.72 3.07
CA LEU A 133 8.29 4.20 4.05
C LEU A 133 7.81 2.86 4.59
N PRO A 134 8.68 1.84 4.66
CA PRO A 134 8.33 0.56 5.25
C PRO A 134 8.04 0.72 6.75
N LEU A 135 7.12 -0.08 7.25
CA LEU A 135 6.88 -0.28 8.68
C LEU A 135 7.15 -1.74 9.02
N ASP A 136 8.08 -1.96 9.94
CA ASP A 136 8.33 -3.30 10.48
C ASP A 136 7.28 -3.63 11.54
N LEU A 137 6.31 -4.48 11.21
CA LEU A 137 5.28 -4.92 12.13
C LEU A 137 5.56 -6.32 12.71
N GLY A 138 6.75 -6.88 12.43
CA GLY A 138 7.19 -8.20 12.88
C GLY A 138 7.19 -9.27 11.78
N VAL A 139 7.38 -10.53 12.21
CA VAL A 139 7.84 -11.66 11.37
C VAL A 139 6.98 -11.96 10.13
N GLN A 140 5.69 -11.61 10.13
CA GLN A 140 4.80 -11.85 8.99
C GLN A 140 3.90 -10.66 8.62
N GLN A 141 4.17 -9.49 9.20
CA GLN A 141 3.35 -8.31 8.95
C GLN A 141 4.27 -7.18 8.48
N CYS A 142 3.97 -6.66 7.30
CA CYS A 142 4.59 -5.45 6.80
C CYS A 142 3.55 -4.34 6.74
N GLY A 143 3.99 -3.13 7.06
CA GLY A 143 3.19 -1.93 6.86
C GLY A 143 3.92 -0.94 5.98
N VAL A 144 3.21 0.12 5.66
CA VAL A 144 3.76 1.24 4.90
C VAL A 144 3.10 2.52 5.37
N LEU A 145 3.92 3.54 5.61
CA LEU A 145 3.50 4.92 5.77
C LEU A 145 3.68 5.61 4.42
N CYS A 146 2.59 6.10 3.85
CA CYS A 146 2.57 6.73 2.53
C CYS A 146 2.18 8.21 2.63
N LEU A 147 2.95 9.08 1.98
CA LEU A 147 2.79 10.53 1.98
C LEU A 147 2.61 11.02 0.55
N LEU A 148 1.64 11.90 0.35
CA LEU A 148 1.25 12.45 -0.95
C LEU A 148 1.52 13.96 -0.98
N ARG A 149 2.54 14.34 -1.74
CA ARG A 149 2.99 15.73 -1.92
C ARG A 149 2.28 16.34 -3.13
N SER A 150 1.58 17.44 -2.92
CA SER A 150 0.92 18.19 -3.99
C SER A 150 1.81 19.33 -4.49
N GLY A 151 2.97 18.99 -5.05
CA GLY A 151 3.84 20.00 -5.70
C GLY A 151 4.66 20.84 -4.74
N SER A 152 5.03 20.24 -3.59
CA SER A 152 6.03 20.83 -2.70
C SER A 152 7.34 21.07 -3.46
N LEU A 153 7.76 22.34 -3.51
CA LEU A 153 8.97 22.79 -4.21
C LEU A 153 10.26 22.49 -3.43
N ARG A 154 10.16 22.12 -2.15
CA ARG A 154 11.32 21.82 -1.31
C ARG A 154 11.87 20.43 -1.68
N PRO A 155 13.16 20.30 -2.02
CA PRO A 155 13.77 18.99 -2.21
C PRO A 155 13.82 18.21 -0.89
N LEU A 156 13.63 16.89 -0.94
CA LEU A 156 13.81 16.02 0.22
C LEU A 156 15.29 15.88 0.53
N SER A 157 15.70 16.26 1.75
CA SER A 157 17.06 16.06 2.23
C SER A 157 17.22 14.68 2.88
N ALA A 158 18.46 14.24 3.06
CA ALA A 158 18.75 13.02 3.83
C ALA A 158 18.21 13.10 5.26
N LEU A 159 18.35 14.27 5.91
CA LEU A 159 17.80 14.50 7.24
C LEU A 159 16.28 14.36 7.29
N ASP A 160 15.55 14.81 6.27
CA ASP A 160 14.10 14.61 6.21
C ASP A 160 13.77 13.11 6.17
N LEU A 161 14.54 12.32 5.42
CA LEU A 161 14.35 10.87 5.34
C LEU A 161 14.68 10.17 6.66
N ASP A 162 15.71 10.60 7.37
CA ASP A 162 16.07 10.08 8.69
C ASP A 162 14.95 10.34 9.71
N ILE A 163 14.41 11.57 9.72
CA ILE A 163 13.29 11.94 10.60
C ILE A 163 12.02 11.16 10.20
N LEU A 164 11.74 11.03 8.91
CA LEU A 164 10.62 10.19 8.44
C LEU A 164 10.79 8.72 8.84
N GLY A 165 12.01 8.20 8.84
CA GLY A 165 12.33 6.86 9.33
C GLY A 165 11.98 6.69 10.81
N ALA A 166 12.39 7.64 11.65
CA ALA A 166 12.05 7.64 13.07
C ALA A 166 10.52 7.74 13.31
N LEU A 167 9.81 8.56 12.53
CA LEU A 167 8.35 8.63 12.57
C LEU A 167 7.71 7.31 12.14
N ALA A 168 8.23 6.67 11.08
CA ALA A 168 7.77 5.36 10.65
C ALA A 168 7.95 4.29 11.75
N GLU A 169 9.08 4.31 12.47
CA GLU A 169 9.29 3.42 13.62
C GLU A 169 8.29 3.66 14.75
N GLN A 170 7.94 4.92 15.05
CA GLN A 170 6.92 5.25 16.04
C GLN A 170 5.54 4.71 15.63
N ALA A 171 5.15 4.86 14.36
CA ALA A 171 3.91 4.28 13.85
C ALA A 171 3.91 2.75 13.95
N ALA A 172 5.03 2.11 13.62
CA ALA A 172 5.18 0.66 13.71
C ALA A 172 5.03 0.17 15.16
N LEU A 173 5.66 0.85 16.13
CA LEU A 173 5.51 0.57 17.56
C LEU A 173 4.06 0.67 18.03
N ALA A 174 3.36 1.75 17.66
CA ALA A 174 1.96 1.94 18.02
C ALA A 174 1.06 0.83 17.46
N LEU A 175 1.27 0.44 16.20
CA LEU A 175 0.53 -0.65 15.57
C LEU A 175 0.78 -2.00 16.26
N ARG A 176 2.03 -2.32 16.59
CA ARG A 176 2.37 -3.56 17.30
C ARG A 176 1.76 -3.59 18.70
N ALA A 177 1.79 -2.48 19.44
CA ALA A 177 1.16 -2.37 20.75
C ALA A 177 -0.35 -2.62 20.67
N ALA A 178 -1.04 -1.98 19.72
CA ALA A 178 -2.46 -2.18 19.49
C ALA A 178 -2.81 -3.63 19.10
N GLN A 179 -1.97 -4.27 18.28
CA GLN A 179 -2.15 -5.68 17.91
C GLN A 179 -2.01 -6.62 19.12
N GLN A 180 -0.99 -6.39 19.97
CA GLN A 180 -0.78 -7.16 21.19
C GLN A 180 -1.96 -7.01 22.16
N GLU A 181 -2.44 -5.79 22.38
CA GLU A 181 -3.61 -5.51 23.23
C GLU A 181 -4.87 -6.21 22.71
N SER A 182 -5.11 -6.18 21.40
CA SER A 182 -6.23 -6.88 20.77
C SER A 182 -6.12 -8.40 20.94
N ALA A 183 -4.92 -8.96 20.74
CA ALA A 183 -4.69 -10.40 20.90
C ALA A 183 -4.91 -10.87 22.34
N LEU A 184 -4.41 -10.11 23.32
CA LEU A 184 -4.62 -10.38 24.75
C LEU A 184 -6.10 -10.31 25.12
N SER A 185 -6.82 -9.30 24.62
CA SER A 185 -8.26 -9.13 24.86
C SER A 185 -9.06 -10.30 24.28
N GLN A 186 -8.73 -10.76 23.07
CA GLN A 186 -9.36 -11.93 22.45
C GLN A 186 -9.07 -13.22 23.22
N LEU A 187 -7.84 -13.40 23.71
CA LEU A 187 -7.47 -14.56 24.51
C LEU A 187 -8.25 -14.59 25.83
N ALA A 188 -8.32 -13.46 26.54
CA ALA A 188 -9.08 -13.33 27.78
C ALA A 188 -10.57 -13.63 27.55
N ALA A 189 -11.16 -13.11 26.46
CA ALA A 189 -12.55 -13.40 26.10
C ALA A 189 -12.79 -14.89 25.83
N ARG A 190 -11.85 -15.58 25.16
CA ARG A 190 -11.94 -17.03 24.91
C ARG A 190 -11.85 -17.84 26.20
N LEU A 191 -10.93 -17.49 27.10
CA LEU A 191 -10.79 -18.16 28.40
C LEU A 191 -12.04 -17.98 29.27
N ASN A 192 -12.57 -16.75 29.35
CA ASN A 192 -13.79 -16.47 30.11
C ASN A 192 -15.04 -17.12 29.49
N GLY A 193 -15.08 -17.29 28.16
CA GLY A 193 -16.17 -17.99 27.48
C GLY A 193 -16.17 -19.51 27.66
N LEU A 194 -15.04 -20.10 28.05
CA LEU A 194 -14.91 -21.53 28.36
C LEU A 194 -15.28 -21.86 29.83
N ALA A 195 -15.13 -20.90 30.74
CA ALA A 195 -15.50 -21.04 32.15
C ALA A 195 -16.98 -21.43 32.42
N PRO A 196 -18.00 -20.92 31.70
CA PRO A 196 -19.39 -21.33 31.91
C PRO A 196 -19.76 -22.73 31.36
N GLN A 197 -18.85 -23.42 30.65
CA GLN A 197 -19.11 -24.76 30.10
C GLN A 197 -18.61 -25.91 30.98
N LEU A 198 -17.93 -25.59 32.09
CA LEU A 198 -17.34 -26.55 33.04
C LEU A 198 -17.99 -26.50 34.43
N ALA A 199 -19.11 -25.78 34.58
CA ALA A 199 -19.89 -25.67 35.81
C ALA A 199 -21.21 -26.44 35.71
#